data_AF-A0A5D0TBI1-F1
#
_entry.id   AF-A0A5D0TBI1-F1
#
_cell.length_a   1.000
_cell.length_b   1.000
_cell.length_c   1.000
_cell.angle_alpha   90.00
_cell.angle_beta   90.00
_cell.angle_gamma   90.00
#
_symmetry.space_group_name_H-M   'P 1'
#
loop_
_entity.id
_entity.type
_entity.pdbx_description
1 polymer ?
#
loop_
_entity_poly.entity_id
_entity_poly.type
_entity_poly.pdbx_seq_one_letter_code
_entity_poly.pdbx_strand_id
1 'polypeptide(L)'
;MRVAAFVIALVFSLILLSSSVFMSCSYGIVYSSERSRDIEDKLYASGVALISSFLGIIGAAFALKLPMVSSILLSLCSILLIAVSFDTASYVWAIFWFILILPVVFGLAEAIKKRKESRINFINKI
;
A
#
# COMPACT_ATOMS: atom_id res chain seq x y z
N MET A 1 5.53 17.55 4.52
CA MET A 1 5.21 16.49 3.54
C MET A 1 4.84 15.17 4.24
N ARG A 2 5.49 14.81 5.36
CA ARG A 2 5.15 13.61 6.18
C ARG A 2 3.67 13.42 6.51
N VAL A 3 2.98 14.47 6.94
CA VAL A 3 1.56 14.38 7.30
C VAL A 3 0.70 14.06 6.08
N ALA A 4 1.00 14.65 4.92
CA ALA A 4 0.29 14.33 3.68
C ALA A 4 0.54 12.88 3.25
N ALA A 5 1.79 12.41 3.27
CA ALA A 5 2.12 11.01 2.97
C ALA A 5 1.43 10.04 3.94
N PHE A 6 1.39 10.37 5.24
CA PHE A 6 0.66 9.62 6.26
C PHE A 6 -0.84 9.55 5.94
N VAL A 7 -1.49 10.69 5.72
CA VAL A 7 -2.94 10.76 5.47
C VAL A 7 -3.29 10.01 4.19
N ILE A 8 -2.56 10.22 3.09
CA ILE A 8 -2.80 9.55 1.81
C ILE A 8 -2.65 8.04 1.96
N ALA A 9 -1.56 7.57 2.57
CA ALA A 9 -1.32 6.14 2.79
C ALA A 9 -2.38 5.51 3.70
N LEU A 10 -2.77 6.20 4.78
CA LEU A 10 -3.78 5.72 5.72
C LEU A 10 -5.16 5.61 5.06
N VAL A 11 -5.59 6.65 4.33
CA VAL A 11 -6.87 6.67 3.63
C VAL A 11 -6.93 5.55 2.59
N PHE A 12 -5.89 5.39 1.78
CA PHE A 12 -5.81 4.29 0.82
C PHE A 12 -5.89 2.91 1.49
N SER A 13 -5.19 2.74 2.61
CA SER A 13 -5.19 1.47 3.33
C SER A 13 -6.55 1.16 3.95
N LEU A 14 -7.27 2.17 4.44
CA LEU A 14 -8.64 2.02 4.93
C LEU A 14 -9.62 1.69 3.80
N ILE A 15 -9.48 2.33 2.63
CA ILE A 15 -10.28 2.01 1.45
C ILE A 15 -10.03 0.54 1.06
N LEU A 16 -8.76 0.12 0.95
CA LEU A 16 -8.37 -1.27 0.68
C LEU A 16 -8.95 -2.25 1.70
N LEU A 17 -8.86 -1.93 2.99
CA LEU A 17 -9.39 -2.77 4.06
C LEU A 17 -10.91 -2.93 3.94
N SER A 18 -11.64 -1.82 3.74
CA SER A 18 -13.09 -1.88 3.57
C SER A 18 -13.48 -2.69 2.33
N SER A 19 -12.90 -2.40 1.17
CA SER A 19 -13.18 -3.09 -0.08
C SER A 19 -12.84 -4.58 -0.02
N SER A 20 -11.72 -4.94 0.62
CA SER A 20 -11.33 -6.35 0.77
C SER A 20 -12.30 -7.12 1.66
N VAL A 21 -12.70 -6.57 2.81
CA VAL A 21 -13.68 -7.20 3.71
C VAL A 21 -15.03 -7.37 3.00
N PHE A 22 -15.52 -6.34 2.31
CA PHE A 22 -16.77 -6.42 1.55
C PHE A 22 -16.68 -7.46 0.42
N MET A 23 -15.56 -7.53 -0.31
CA MET A 23 -15.34 -8.56 -1.33
C MET A 23 -15.30 -9.96 -0.71
N SER A 24 -14.50 -10.17 0.35
CA SER A 24 -14.36 -11.49 0.98
C SER A 24 -15.70 -12.01 1.51
N CYS A 25 -16.52 -11.17 2.14
CA CYS A 25 -17.85 -11.56 2.58
C CYS A 25 -18.79 -11.87 1.41
N SER A 26 -18.85 -10.99 0.41
CA SER A 26 -19.77 -11.15 -0.73
C SER A 26 -19.42 -12.40 -1.54
N TYR A 27 -18.17 -12.55 -1.95
CA TYR A 27 -17.71 -13.69 -2.73
C TYR A 27 -17.61 -14.97 -1.91
N GLY A 28 -17.40 -14.89 -0.60
CA GLY A 28 -17.43 -16.07 0.28
C GLY A 28 -18.81 -16.71 0.36
N ILE A 29 -19.87 -15.89 0.40
CA ILE A 29 -21.26 -16.37 0.36
C ILE A 29 -21.55 -17.02 -1.00
N VAL A 30 -21.19 -16.35 -2.11
CA VAL A 30 -21.42 -16.89 -3.45
C VAL A 30 -20.62 -18.19 -3.67
N TYR A 31 -19.38 -18.27 -3.20
CA TYR A 31 -18.54 -19.47 -3.31
C TYR A 31 -19.12 -20.69 -2.62
N SER A 32 -19.83 -20.48 -1.50
CA SER A 32 -20.51 -21.56 -0.78
C SER A 32 -21.71 -22.13 -1.54
N SER A 33 -22.30 -21.35 -2.45
CA SER A 33 -23.43 -21.74 -3.30
C SER A 33 -22.99 -22.25 -4.67
N GLU A 34 -22.03 -21.57 -5.29
CA GLU A 34 -21.52 -21.87 -6.62
C GLU A 34 -19.99 -21.84 -6.61
N ARG A 35 -19.38 -22.99 -6.92
CA ARG A 35 -17.93 -23.12 -6.97
C ARG A 35 -17.46 -22.84 -8.39
N SER A 36 -16.95 -21.64 -8.63
CA SER A 36 -16.34 -21.26 -9.91
C SER A 36 -14.93 -20.69 -9.70
N ARG A 37 -14.05 -20.90 -10.69
CA ARG A 37 -12.68 -20.37 -10.67
C ARG A 37 -12.67 -18.84 -10.57
N ASP A 38 -13.60 -18.16 -11.23
CA ASP A 38 -13.72 -16.69 -11.16
C ASP A 38 -14.00 -16.19 -9.73
N ILE A 39 -14.72 -16.97 -8.92
CA ILE A 39 -14.99 -16.63 -7.52
C ILE A 39 -13.75 -16.90 -6.65
N GLU A 40 -13.00 -17.98 -6.93
CA GLU A 40 -11.75 -18.29 -6.24
C GLU A 40 -10.69 -17.21 -6.46
N ASP A 41 -10.52 -16.75 -7.71
CA ASP A 41 -9.56 -15.70 -8.06
C ASP A 41 -9.89 -14.38 -7.36
N LYS A 42 -11.19 -14.03 -7.28
CA LYS A 42 -11.65 -12.84 -6.56
C LYS A 42 -11.49 -12.96 -5.05
N LEU A 43 -11.72 -14.14 -4.47
CA LEU A 43 -11.45 -14.41 -3.06
C LEU A 43 -9.95 -14.28 -2.75
N TYR A 44 -9.10 -14.86 -3.60
CA TYR A 44 -7.65 -14.73 -3.49
C TYR A 44 -7.19 -13.27 -3.55
N ALA A 45 -7.66 -12.51 -4.54
CA ALA A 45 -7.37 -11.08 -4.65
C ALA A 45 -7.84 -10.30 -3.41
N SER A 46 -9.02 -10.63 -2.86
CA SER A 46 -9.51 -10.00 -1.64
C SER A 46 -8.61 -10.27 -0.43
N GLY A 47 -8.09 -11.50 -0.30
CA GLY A 47 -7.16 -11.88 0.77
C GLY A 47 -5.84 -11.12 0.67
N VAL A 48 -5.28 -11.00 -0.54
CA VAL A 48 -4.04 -10.23 -0.73
C VAL A 48 -4.27 -8.73 -0.51
N ALA A 49 -5.41 -8.19 -0.93
CA ALA A 49 -5.78 -6.81 -0.64
C ALA A 49 -5.91 -6.55 0.87
N LEU A 50 -6.43 -7.52 1.63
CA LEU A 50 -6.55 -7.45 3.08
C LEU A 50 -5.18 -7.45 3.76
N ILE A 51 -4.26 -8.36 3.38
CA ILE A 51 -2.88 -8.37 3.91
C ILE A 51 -2.16 -7.06 3.55
N SER A 52 -2.31 -6.61 2.31
CA SER A 52 -1.69 -5.38 1.81
C SER A 52 -2.22 -4.14 2.54
N SER A 53 -3.49 -4.14 2.96
CA SER A 53 -4.07 -3.06 3.76
C SER A 53 -3.42 -2.93 5.13
N PHE A 54 -3.15 -4.04 5.83
CA PHE A 54 -2.41 -4.02 7.10
C PHE A 54 -0.99 -3.51 6.89
N LEU A 55 -0.31 -3.99 5.84
CA LEU A 55 1.02 -3.52 5.47
C LEU A 55 1.04 -2.00 5.20
N GLY A 56 0.00 -1.50 4.53
CA GLY A 56 -0.21 -0.08 4.26
C GLY A 56 -0.46 0.75 5.53
N ILE A 57 -1.29 0.27 6.47
CA ILE A 57 -1.53 0.93 7.77
C ILE A 57 -0.24 1.02 8.59
N ILE A 58 0.51 -0.09 8.67
CA ILE A 58 1.80 -0.14 9.36
C ILE A 58 2.78 0.82 8.68
N GLY A 59 2.87 0.78 7.35
CA GLY A 59 3.69 1.68 6.55
C GLY A 59 3.33 3.15 6.77
N ALA A 60 2.04 3.47 6.83
CA ALA A 60 1.54 4.81 7.14
C ALA A 60 1.99 5.24 8.54
N ALA A 61 1.78 4.43 9.57
CA ALA A 61 2.20 4.75 10.95
C ALA A 61 3.70 5.10 11.05
N PHE A 62 4.54 4.42 10.27
CA PHE A 62 5.97 4.72 10.22
C PHE A 62 6.34 5.97 9.42
N ALA A 63 5.45 6.54 8.60
CA ALA A 63 5.73 7.71 7.76
C ALA A 63 6.18 8.95 8.56
N LEU A 64 5.71 9.08 9.81
CA LEU A 64 6.02 10.22 10.67
C LEU A 64 7.40 10.10 11.34
N LYS A 65 7.79 8.90 11.77
CA LYS A 65 9.04 8.64 12.52
C LYS A 65 10.18 8.15 11.64
N LEU A 66 9.91 7.19 10.75
CA LEU A 66 10.87 6.47 9.92
C LEU A 66 10.45 6.50 8.44
N PRO A 67 10.62 7.64 7.74
CA PRO A 67 10.11 7.83 6.38
C PRO A 67 10.70 6.82 5.37
N MET A 68 11.93 6.36 5.60
CA MET A 68 12.58 5.36 4.74
C MET A 68 11.94 3.97 4.89
N VAL A 69 11.62 3.55 6.13
CA VAL A 69 10.94 2.27 6.39
C VAL A 69 9.52 2.30 5.83
N SER A 70 8.80 3.40 6.07
CA SER A 70 7.47 3.64 5.50
C SER A 70 7.46 3.51 3.97
N SER A 71 8.42 4.15 3.30
CA SER A 71 8.55 4.09 1.84
C SER A 71 8.77 2.67 1.33
N ILE A 72 9.55 1.85 2.04
CA ILE A 72 9.80 0.45 1.65
C ILE A 72 8.52 -0.38 1.83
N LEU A 73 7.82 -0.25 2.96
CA LEU A 73 6.56 -0.97 3.19
C LEU A 73 5.49 -0.58 2.17
N LEU A 74 5.32 0.71 1.88
CA LEU A 74 4.34 1.18 0.91
C LEU A 74 4.68 0.76 -0.53
N SER A 75 5.98 0.71 -0.87
CA SER A 75 6.43 0.16 -2.15
C SER A 75 6.12 -1.33 -2.28
N LEU A 76 6.42 -2.13 -1.25
CA LEU A 76 6.09 -3.55 -1.22
C LEU A 76 4.57 -3.79 -1.33
N CYS A 77 3.77 -3.00 -0.61
CA CYS A 77 2.32 -3.01 -0.71
C CYS A 77 1.85 -2.75 -2.15
N SER A 78 2.40 -1.72 -2.80
CA SER A 78 2.07 -1.40 -4.20
C SER A 78 2.45 -2.52 -5.16
N ILE A 79 3.63 -3.13 -5.00
CA ILE A 79 4.11 -4.21 -5.88
C ILE A 79 3.20 -5.45 -5.75
N LEU A 80 2.80 -5.82 -4.53
CA LEU A 80 1.91 -6.94 -4.28
C LEU A 80 0.54 -6.74 -4.94
N LEU A 81 -0.04 -5.55 -4.79
CA LEU A 81 -1.35 -5.22 -5.37
C LEU A 81 -1.30 -5.18 -6.91
N ILE A 82 -0.21 -4.67 -7.48
CA ILE A 82 0.01 -4.71 -8.93
C ILE A 82 0.12 -6.16 -9.40
N ALA A 83 0.95 -6.98 -8.77
CA ALA A 83 1.16 -8.39 -9.14
C ALA A 83 -0.16 -9.17 -9.15
N VAL A 84 -0.98 -9.03 -8.10
CA VAL A 84 -2.30 -9.67 -8.03
C VAL A 84 -3.26 -9.16 -9.10
N SER A 85 -3.19 -7.88 -9.47
CA SER A 85 -4.03 -7.33 -10.53
C SER A 85 -3.71 -7.93 -11.90
N PHE A 86 -2.44 -8.29 -12.14
CA PHE A 86 -2.02 -9.03 -13.34
C PHE A 86 -2.45 -10.49 -13.29
N ASP A 87 -2.33 -11.14 -12.13
CA ASP A 87 -2.68 -12.55 -11.92
C ASP A 87 -4.18 -12.80 -12.09
N THR A 88 -5.01 -11.86 -11.60
CA THR A 88 -6.49 -11.94 -11.68
C THR A 88 -7.09 -11.23 -12.89
N ALA A 89 -6.29 -10.95 -13.93
CA ALA A 89 -6.69 -10.27 -15.17
C ALA A 89 -7.45 -8.93 -14.98
N SER A 90 -7.30 -8.31 -13.81
CA SER A 90 -8.00 -7.10 -13.39
C SER A 90 -7.15 -5.85 -13.68
N TYR A 91 -6.76 -5.69 -14.95
CA TYR A 91 -5.80 -4.67 -15.40
C TYR A 91 -6.21 -3.23 -15.07
N VAL A 92 -7.52 -2.95 -14.98
CA VAL A 92 -8.05 -1.62 -14.61
C VAL A 92 -7.62 -1.24 -13.19
N TRP A 93 -7.52 -2.21 -12.29
CA TRP A 93 -7.11 -2.00 -10.89
C TRP A 93 -5.61 -1.80 -10.75
N ALA A 94 -4.79 -2.39 -11.64
CA ALA A 94 -3.34 -2.18 -11.65
C ALA A 94 -2.95 -0.70 -11.77
N ILE A 95 -3.67 0.06 -12.61
CA ILE A 95 -3.46 1.51 -12.79
C ILE A 95 -3.82 2.28 -11.52
N PHE A 96 -4.86 1.85 -10.80
CA PHE A 96 -5.25 2.47 -9.55
C PHE A 96 -4.18 2.29 -8.46
N TRP A 97 -3.49 1.15 -8.46
CA TRP A 97 -2.40 0.89 -7.53
C TRP A 97 -1.13 1.70 -7.82
N PHE A 98 -0.92 2.19 -9.05
CA PHE A 98 0.16 3.13 -9.33
C PHE A 98 0.06 4.44 -8.53
N ILE A 99 -1.15 4.83 -8.11
CA ILE A 99 -1.36 6.02 -7.27
C ILE A 99 -0.71 5.84 -5.88
N LEU A 100 -0.56 4.60 -5.39
CA LEU A 100 0.15 4.31 -4.13
C LEU A 100 1.65 4.58 -4.20
N ILE A 101 2.21 4.85 -5.39
CA ILE A 101 3.61 5.24 -5.55
C ILE A 101 3.82 6.71 -5.12
N LEU A 102 2.79 7.57 -5.17
CA LEU A 102 2.90 8.96 -4.70
C LEU A 102 3.41 9.10 -3.26
N PRO A 103 2.82 8.42 -2.25
CA PRO A 103 3.33 8.50 -0.89
C PRO A 103 4.75 7.90 -0.73
N VAL A 104 5.15 6.94 -1.60
CA VAL A 104 6.52 6.42 -1.67
C VAL A 104 7.50 7.52 -2.12
N VAL A 105 7.17 8.28 -3.18
CA VAL A 105 7.98 9.39 -3.67
C VAL A 105 8.13 10.49 -2.62
N PHE A 106 7.03 10.86 -1.95
CA PHE A 106 7.09 11.84 -0.86
C PHE A 106 7.93 11.36 0.33
N GLY A 107 7.84 10.08 0.69
CA GLY A 107 8.66 9.47 1.74
C GLY A 107 10.16 9.47 1.42
N LEU A 108 10.53 9.12 0.19
CA LEU A 108 11.91 9.14 -0.30
C LEU A 108 12.50 10.54 -0.36
N ALA A 109 11.77 11.50 -0.95
CA ALA A 109 12.21 12.88 -1.06
C ALA A 109 12.52 13.48 0.33
N GLU A 110 11.68 13.17 1.32
CA GLU A 110 11.86 13.64 2.68
C GLU A 110 13.00 12.93 3.42
N ALA A 111 13.23 11.63 3.18
CA ALA A 111 14.37 10.90 3.71
C ALA A 111 15.71 11.43 3.17
N ILE A 112 15.77 11.75 1.87
CA ILE A 112 16.95 12.32 1.21
C ILE A 112 17.24 13.71 1.77
N LYS A 113 16.22 14.56 1.94
CA LYS A 113 16.35 15.89 2.54
C LYS A 113 16.95 15.81 3.96
N LYS A 114 16.43 14.91 4.81
CA LYS A 114 16.95 14.69 6.17
C LYS A 114 18.42 14.26 6.20
N ARG A 115 18.85 13.38 5.28
CA ARG A 115 20.27 12.98 5.17
C ARG A 115 21.18 14.14 4.76
N LYS A 116 20.71 15.01 3.85
CA LYS A 116 21.46 16.17 3.38
C LYS A 116 21.66 17.20 4.50
N GLU A 117 20.61 17.52 5.26
CA GLU A 117 20.67 18.41 6.42
C GLU A 117 21.63 17.88 7.50
N SER A 118 21.59 16.58 7.78
CA SER A 118 22.48 15.96 8.77
C SER A 118 23.96 16.00 8.35
N ARG A 119 24.29 15.88 7.05
CA ARG A 119 25.67 16.02 6.56
C ARG A 119 26.17 17.46 6.66
N ILE A 120 25.34 18.44 6.31
CA ILE A 120 25.72 19.87 6.38
C ILE A 120 26.02 20.27 7.82
N ASN A 121 25.20 19.85 8.79
CA ASN A 121 25.44 20.11 10.20
C ASN A 121 26.69 19.41 10.76
N PHE A 122 27.10 18.27 10.19
CA PHE A 122 28.35 17.61 10.57
C PHE A 122 29.57 18.38 10.06
N ILE A 123 29.52 18.86 8.82
CA ILE A 123 30.60 19.66 8.21
C ILE A 123 30.75 21.01 8.93
N ASN A 124 29.67 21.70 9.28
CA ASN A 124 29.72 22.97 10.02
C ASN A 124 30.19 22.83 11.49
N LYS A 125 30.34 21.61 12.00
CA LYS A 125 30.78 21.35 13.38
C LYS A 125 32.26 21.01 13.50
N ILE A 126 32.93 20.81 12.37
CA ILE A 126 34.38 20.58 12.24
C ILE A 126 35.03 21.92 11.94
#